data_AF-A0A846U7S5-F1
#
_entry.id   AF-A0A846U7S5-F1
#
_cell.length_a   1.000
_cell.length_b   1.000
_cell.length_c   1.000
_cell.angle_alpha   90.00
_cell.angle_beta   90.00
_cell.angle_gamma   90.00
#
_symmetry.space_group_name_H-M   'P 1'
#
loop_
_entity.id
_entity.type
_entity.pdbx_description
1 polymer ?
#
loop_
_entity_poly.entity_id
_entity_poly.type
_entity_poly.pdbx_seq_one_letter_code
_entity_poly.pdbx_strand_id
1 'polypeptide(L)' 'EPGTEVTVDLEARTVSVGSLTVPFQIDDYTRWRLIEGLDDIGLTLQHEEDIAAYERQRPAWLPRTLPART' A
#
# COMPACT_ATOMS: atom_id res chain seq x y z
N GLU A 1 24.80 -15.83 -11.26
CA GLU A 1 26.06 -15.39 -10.64
C GLU A 1 25.71 -14.40 -9.54
N PRO A 2 26.49 -14.24 -8.45
CA PRO A 2 26.23 -13.18 -7.49
C PRO A 2 26.23 -11.81 -8.18
N GLY A 3 25.19 -11.00 -7.94
CA GLY A 3 25.04 -9.68 -8.59
C GLY A 3 24.31 -9.70 -9.93
N THR A 4 23.81 -10.84 -10.41
CA THR A 4 22.92 -10.88 -11.58
C THR A 4 21.67 -10.03 -11.33
N GLU A 5 21.40 -9.08 -12.23
CA GLU A 5 20.20 -8.24 -12.17
C GLU A 5 18.95 -9.06 -12.50
N VAL A 6 17.87 -8.79 -11.76
CA VAL A 6 16.57 -9.40 -11.93
C VAL A 6 15.54 -8.29 -12.01
N THR A 7 14.72 -8.30 -13.07
CA THR A 7 13.60 -7.37 -13.21
C THR A 7 12.31 -8.07 -12.80
N VAL A 8 11.53 -7.46 -11.92
CA VAL A 8 10.20 -7.94 -11.53
C VAL A 8 9.18 -6.93 -12.05
N ASP A 9 8.33 -7.37 -12.98
CA ASP A 9 7.21 -6.58 -13.49
C ASP A 9 5.93 -7.07 -12.80
N LEU A 10 5.43 -6.23 -11.90
CA LEU A 10 4.22 -6.51 -11.12
C LEU A 10 2.93 -6.33 -11.95
N GLU A 11 2.94 -5.45 -12.96
CA GLU A 11 1.79 -5.24 -13.82
C GLU A 11 1.57 -6.48 -14.71
N ALA A 12 2.63 -6.94 -15.37
CA ALA A 12 2.63 -8.13 -16.23
C ALA A 12 2.67 -9.46 -15.45
N ARG A 13 3.01 -9.42 -14.14
CA ARG A 13 3.22 -10.59 -13.28
C ARG A 13 4.33 -11.53 -13.81
N THR A 14 5.46 -10.94 -14.19
CA THR A 14 6.62 -11.66 -14.71
C THR A 14 7.92 -11.31 -14.00
N VAL A 15 8.82 -12.26 -13.93
CA VAL A 15 10.21 -12.07 -13.50
C VAL A 15 11.13 -12.36 -14.69
N SER A 16 12.08 -11.47 -14.96
CA SER A 16 13.02 -11.56 -16.06
C SER A 16 14.47 -11.57 -15.58
N VAL A 17 15.27 -12.50 -16.10
CA VAL A 17 16.72 -12.65 -15.84
C VAL A 17 17.43 -13.03 -17.13
N GLY A 18 18.23 -12.12 -17.69
CA GLY A 18 18.83 -12.31 -19.01
C GLY A 18 17.75 -12.49 -20.07
N SER A 19 17.74 -13.63 -20.77
CA SER A 19 16.72 -13.98 -21.77
C SER A 19 15.56 -14.82 -21.21
N LEU A 20 15.60 -15.21 -19.94
CA LEU A 20 14.55 -15.99 -19.30
C LEU A 20 13.49 -15.05 -18.72
N THR A 21 12.23 -15.27 -19.10
CA THR A 21 11.07 -14.62 -18.48
C THR A 21 10.10 -15.69 -18.03
N VAL A 22 9.67 -15.62 -16.77
CA VAL A 22 8.74 -16.57 -16.15
C VAL A 22 7.58 -15.83 -15.48
N PRO A 23 6.35 -16.38 -15.53
CA PRO A 23 5.24 -15.83 -14.77
C PRO A 23 5.43 -16.09 -13.28
N PHE A 24 4.85 -15.23 -12.44
CA PHE A 24 4.69 -15.50 -11.01
C PHE A 24 3.24 -15.28 -10.57
N GLN A 25 2.90 -15.81 -9.41
CA GLN A 25 1.57 -15.68 -8.81
C GLN A 25 1.61 -14.70 -7.64
N ILE A 26 0.59 -13.86 -7.58
CA ILE A 26 0.28 -12.95 -6.48
C ILE A 26 -1.23 -12.76 -6.50
N ASP A 27 -1.85 -12.59 -5.34
CA ASP A 27 -3.27 -12.28 -5.28
C ASP A 27 -3.54 -10.84 -5.75
N ASP A 28 -4.74 -10.61 -6.29
CA ASP A 28 -5.08 -9.34 -6.91
C ASP A 28 -5.09 -8.17 -5.91
N TYR A 29 -5.42 -8.43 -4.64
CA TYR A 29 -5.47 -7.40 -3.60
C TYR A 29 -4.07 -6.92 -3.22
N THR A 30 -3.15 -7.84 -2.97
CA THR A 30 -1.74 -7.49 -2.71
C THR A 30 -1.11 -6.80 -3.91
N ARG A 31 -1.38 -7.27 -5.13
CA ARG A 31 -0.90 -6.62 -6.35
C ARG A 31 -1.41 -5.18 -6.48
N TRP A 32 -2.71 -4.97 -6.29
CA TRP A 32 -3.32 -3.64 -6.33
C TRP A 32 -2.70 -2.71 -5.27
N ARG A 33 -2.54 -3.18 -4.03
CA ARG A 33 -1.89 -2.40 -2.98
C ARG A 33 -0.48 -1.94 -3.37
N LEU A 34 0.32 -2.84 -3.94
CA LEU A 34 1.68 -2.52 -4.35
C LEU A 34 1.74 -1.56 -5.56
N ILE A 35 0.83 -1.72 -6.53
CA ILE A 35 0.75 -0.84 -7.71
C ILE A 35 0.33 0.58 -7.32
N GLU A 36 -0.68 0.70 -6.45
CA GLU A 36 -1.20 2.00 -6.00
C GLU A 36 -0.40 2.62 -4.85
N GLY A 37 0.61 1.92 -4.32
CA GLY A 37 1.40 2.38 -3.17
C GLY A 37 0.62 2.42 -1.86
N LEU A 38 -0.35 1.54 -1.67
CA LEU A 38 -1.26 1.51 -0.52
C LEU A 38 -0.74 0.62 0.62
N ASP A 39 -0.53 1.24 1.78
CA ASP A 39 -0.41 0.57 3.07
C ASP A 39 -1.76 0.57 3.82
N ASP A 40 -1.78 0.04 5.05
CA ASP A 40 -3.02 -0.04 5.84
C ASP A 40 -3.57 1.37 6.20
N ILE A 41 -2.69 2.37 6.32
CA ILE A 41 -3.09 3.76 6.53
C ILE A 41 -3.69 4.32 5.25
N GLY A 42 -3.05 4.13 4.10
CA GLY A 42 -3.55 4.54 2.78
C GLY A 42 -4.92 3.95 2.47
N LEU A 43 -5.13 2.66 2.79
CA LEU A 43 -6.45 2.02 2.69
C LEU A 43 -7.48 2.68 3.60
N THR A 44 -7.11 2.98 4.84
CA THR A 44 -7.99 3.69 5.78
C THR A 44 -8.34 5.09 5.26
N LEU A 45 -7.37 5.79 4.68
CA LEU A 45 -7.53 7.14 4.15
C LEU A 45 -8.35 7.21 2.85
N GLN A 46 -8.67 6.09 2.21
CA GLN A 46 -9.69 6.08 1.14
C GLN A 46 -11.08 6.49 1.66
N HIS A 47 -11.29 6.43 2.97
CA HIS A 47 -12.50 6.86 3.66
C HIS A 47 -12.35 8.25 4.31
N GLU A 48 -11.48 9.11 3.80
CA GLU A 48 -11.19 10.43 4.39
C GLU A 48 -12.45 11.26 4.64
N GLU A 49 -13.43 11.26 3.72
CA GLU A 49 -14.68 12.01 3.88
C GLU A 49 -15.53 11.50 5.06
N ASP A 50 -15.64 10.18 5.21
CA ASP A 50 -16.37 9.54 6.31
C ASP A 50 -15.67 9.80 7.64
N ILE A 51 -14.35 9.68 7.67
CA ILE A 51 -13.51 10.01 8.83
C ILE A 51 -13.74 11.47 9.22
N ALA A 52 -13.69 12.41 8.27
CA ALA A 52 -13.91 13.83 8.52
C ALA A 52 -15.35 14.14 8.98
N ALA A 53 -16.36 13.42 8.46
CA ALA A 53 -17.74 13.56 8.92
C ALA A 53 -17.91 13.10 10.36
N TYR A 54 -17.31 11.96 10.72
CA TYR A 54 -17.30 11.44 12.08
C TYR A 54 -16.56 12.37 13.05
N GLU A 55 -15.33 12.79 12.70
CA GLU A 55 -14.50 13.65 13.56
C GLU A 55 -15.15 15.02 13.85
N ARG A 56 -15.92 15.57 12.90
CA ARG A 56 -16.70 16.81 13.13
C ARG A 56 -17.76 16.68 14.22
N GLN A 57 -18.31 15.49 14.43
CA GLN A 57 -19.38 15.23 15.40
C GLN A 57 -18.85 14.62 16.71
N ARG A 58 -17.55 14.31 16.77
CA ARG A 58 -16.92 13.61 17.89
C ARG A 58 -16.95 14.47 19.17
N PRO A 59 -17.57 14.01 20.27
CA PRO A 59 -17.64 14.77 21.51
C PRO A 59 -16.27 15.18 22.07
N ALA A 60 -16.17 16.42 22.56
CA ALA A 60 -14.90 17.00 23.01
C ALA A 60 -14.27 16.33 24.25
N TRP A 61 -15.07 15.62 25.05
CA TRP A 61 -14.60 14.92 26.25
C TRP A 61 -13.90 13.59 25.96
N LEU A 62 -13.97 13.09 24.72
CA LEU A 62 -13.27 11.87 24.33
C LEU A 62 -11.76 12.12 24.19
N PRO A 63 -10.89 11.16 24.61
CA PRO A 63 -9.45 11.29 24.50
C PRO A 63 -9.00 11.63 23.08
N ARG A 64 -8.00 12.50 22.93
CA ARG A 64 -7.34 12.81 21.65
C ARG A 64 -5.87 12.42 21.75
N THR A 65 -5.32 11.88 20.66
CA THR A 65 -3.89 11.71 20.54
C THR A 65 -3.24 13.09 20.46
N LEU A 66 -2.23 13.33 21.29
CA LEU A 66 -1.42 14.54 21.18
C LEU A 66 -0.45 14.37 20.00
N PRO A 67 -0.16 15.43 19.24
CA PRO A 67 0.87 15.36 18.21
C PRO A 67 2.22 14.94 18.83
N ALA A 68 3.07 14.29 18.03
CA ALA A 68 4.42 13.95 18.45
C ALA A 68 5.15 15.21 18.93
N ARG A 69 5.83 15.12 20.08
CA ARG A 69 6.69 16.23 20.55
C ARG A 69 7.86 16.36 19.57
N THR A 70 7.94 17.50 18.90
CA THR A 70 9.12 17.95 18.16
C THR A 70 10.22 18.40 19.09
#